data_AF-G3EF74-F1
#
_entry.id   AF-G3EF74-F1
#
_cell.length_a   1.000
_cell.length_b   1.000
_cell.length_c   1.000
_cell.angle_alpha   90.00
_cell.angle_beta   90.00
_cell.angle_gamma   90.00
#
_symmetry.space_group_name_H-M   'P 1'
#
loop_
_entity.id
_entity.type
_entity.pdbx_description
1 polymer ?
#
loop_
_entity_poly.entity_id
_entity_poly.type
_entity_poly.pdbx_seq_one_letter_code
_entity_poly.pdbx_strand_id
1 'polypeptide(L)'
;FACRYHGWAYDNTGELISVPGFKELYNSDLGVGTMKDWGLARVPRVESFHGLIFGNWDASAPDIVEYLGEFGWYLEARLNPQGHGTEVDGTIMKWTMNHNWKAPAEH
;
A
#
# COMPACT_ATOMS: atom_id res chain seq x y z
N PHE A 1 -4.45 13.92 -2.15
CA PHE A 1 -3.29 13.99 -3.07
C PHE A 1 -3.68 14.69 -4.36
N ALA A 2 -2.82 15.53 -4.95
CA ALA A 2 -3.10 16.22 -6.20
C ALA A 2 -2.00 15.94 -7.23
N CYS A 3 -2.39 15.43 -8.40
CA CYS A 3 -1.49 15.18 -9.51
C CYS A 3 -0.89 16.49 -10.01
N ARG A 4 0.44 16.57 -10.08
CA ARG A 4 1.15 17.79 -10.49
C ARG A 4 1.11 18.06 -12.00
N TYR A 5 0.63 17.12 -12.80
CA TYR A 5 0.54 17.30 -14.24
C TYR A 5 -0.75 18.04 -14.62
N HIS A 6 -1.91 17.45 -14.37
CA HIS A 6 -3.22 18.01 -14.78
C HIS A 6 -4.14 18.32 -13.60
N GLY A 7 -3.64 18.26 -12.37
CA GLY A 7 -4.37 18.69 -11.18
C GLY A 7 -5.51 17.78 -10.71
N TRP A 8 -5.67 16.57 -11.26
CA TRP A 8 -6.61 15.59 -10.72
C TRP A 8 -6.30 15.33 -9.24
N ALA A 9 -7.30 15.43 -8.39
CA ALA A 9 -7.14 15.29 -6.96
C ALA A 9 -7.93 14.10 -6.42
N TYR A 10 -7.26 13.36 -5.54
CA TYR A 10 -7.74 12.18 -4.88
C TYR A 10 -7.77 12.41 -3.37
N ASP A 11 -8.74 11.84 -2.68
CA ASP A 11 -8.73 11.84 -1.21
C ASP A 11 -7.69 10.82 -0.68
N ASN A 12 -7.70 10.57 0.64
CA ASN A 12 -6.83 9.56 1.26
C ASN A 12 -7.38 8.13 1.15
N THR A 13 -8.61 7.95 0.66
CA THR A 13 -9.19 6.62 0.35
C THR A 13 -8.84 6.19 -1.09
N GLY A 14 -8.32 7.11 -1.89
CA GLY A 14 -7.95 6.91 -3.29
C GLY A 14 -9.07 7.23 -4.26
N GLU A 15 -10.21 7.76 -3.80
CA GLU A 15 -11.29 8.20 -4.69
C GLU A 15 -10.91 9.49 -5.41
N LEU A 16 -11.25 9.57 -6.71
CA LEU A 16 -11.11 10.79 -7.49
C LEU A 16 -12.19 11.78 -7.05
N ILE A 17 -11.79 12.89 -6.44
CA ILE A 17 -12.70 13.89 -5.85
C ILE A 17 -12.75 15.20 -6.65
N SER A 18 -11.77 15.45 -7.52
CA SER A 18 -11.73 16.67 -8.34
C SER A 18 -10.97 16.48 -9.64
N VAL A 19 -11.55 17.00 -10.72
CA VAL A 19 -10.93 17.13 -12.04
C VAL A 19 -11.00 18.61 -12.44
N PRO A 20 -9.86 19.29 -12.68
CA PRO A 20 -9.88 20.68 -13.12
C PRO A 20 -10.66 20.86 -14.43
N GLY A 21 -11.57 21.84 -14.46
CA GLY A 21 -12.43 22.09 -15.61
C GLY A 21 -13.46 20.99 -15.87
N PHE A 22 -13.83 20.17 -14.87
CA PHE A 22 -14.76 19.06 -15.07
C PHE A 22 -16.08 19.50 -15.72
N LYS A 23 -16.61 20.66 -15.33
CA LYS A 23 -17.85 21.17 -15.92
C LYS A 23 -17.60 21.87 -17.26
N GLU A 24 -16.54 22.67 -17.36
CA GLU A 24 -16.30 23.58 -18.49
C GLU A 24 -15.60 22.91 -19.68
N LEU A 25 -14.68 21.98 -19.43
CA LEU A 25 -13.87 21.29 -20.43
C LEU A 25 -14.37 19.87 -20.69
N TYR A 26 -14.90 19.20 -19.66
CA TYR A 26 -15.39 17.83 -19.74
C TYR A 26 -16.92 17.74 -19.79
N ASN A 27 -17.67 18.86 -19.73
CA ASN A 27 -19.14 18.85 -19.72
C ASN A 27 -19.76 17.96 -18.62
N SER A 28 -19.08 17.83 -17.48
CA SER A 28 -19.42 16.90 -16.38
C SER A 28 -19.41 15.41 -16.78
N ASP A 29 -18.66 15.05 -17.83
CA ASP A 29 -18.55 13.68 -18.34
C ASP A 29 -17.10 13.32 -18.68
N LEU A 30 -16.60 12.20 -18.17
CA LEU A 30 -15.26 11.70 -18.48
C LEU A 30 -15.22 10.86 -19.78
N GLY A 31 -16.36 10.65 -20.44
CA GLY A 31 -16.52 9.88 -21.67
C GLY A 31 -16.49 8.36 -21.46
N VAL A 32 -15.86 7.89 -20.38
CA VAL A 32 -15.85 6.48 -19.95
C VAL A 32 -16.03 6.45 -18.43
N GLY A 33 -17.15 5.88 -17.99
CA GLY A 33 -17.47 5.75 -16.57
C GLY A 33 -17.71 7.09 -15.86
N THR A 34 -17.62 7.04 -14.54
CA THR A 34 -17.83 8.15 -13.62
C THR A 34 -16.53 8.45 -12.87
N MET A 35 -16.47 9.55 -12.11
CA MET A 35 -15.30 9.84 -11.27
C MET A 35 -14.93 8.66 -10.34
N LYS A 36 -15.91 7.87 -9.89
CA LYS A 36 -15.67 6.69 -9.04
C LYS A 36 -14.89 5.57 -9.73
N ASP A 37 -15.02 5.45 -11.04
CA ASP A 37 -14.33 4.42 -11.84
C ASP A 37 -12.86 4.78 -12.10
N TRP A 38 -12.46 6.02 -11.79
CA TRP A 38 -11.12 6.55 -12.01
C TRP A 38 -10.33 6.81 -10.72
N GLY A 39 -10.63 6.07 -9.65
CA GLY A 39 -9.85 6.09 -8.41
C GLY A 39 -8.41 5.55 -8.59
N LEU A 40 -7.56 5.78 -7.60
CA LEU A 40 -6.21 5.21 -7.56
C LEU A 40 -6.28 3.67 -7.54
N ALA A 41 -5.35 3.02 -8.25
CA ALA A 41 -5.22 1.57 -8.22
C ALA A 41 -5.02 1.08 -6.77
N ARG A 42 -5.91 0.21 -6.31
CA ARG A 42 -5.89 -0.33 -4.95
C ARG A 42 -5.09 -1.63 -4.93
N VAL A 43 -4.20 -1.75 -3.94
CA VAL A 43 -3.64 -3.06 -3.59
C VAL A 43 -4.80 -3.92 -3.11
N PRO A 44 -5.10 -5.07 -3.75
CA PRO A 44 -6.31 -5.83 -3.47
C PRO A 44 -6.30 -6.47 -2.09
N ARG A 45 -5.11 -6.73 -1.53
CA ARG A 45 -4.95 -7.25 -0.19
C ARG A 45 -3.92 -6.46 0.59
N VAL A 46 -4.35 -5.90 1.72
CA VAL A 46 -3.48 -5.21 2.69
C VAL A 46 -3.81 -5.77 4.07
N GLU A 47 -2.80 -6.33 4.73
CA GLU A 47 -2.95 -7.02 6.02
C GLU A 47 -1.86 -6.58 6.99
N SER A 48 -2.15 -6.69 8.28
CA SER A 48 -1.23 -6.33 9.36
C SER A 48 -0.88 -7.56 10.18
N PHE A 49 0.41 -7.74 10.47
CA PHE A 49 0.91 -8.76 11.39
C PHE A 49 1.71 -8.06 12.51
N HIS A 50 1.09 -7.93 13.68
CA HIS A 50 1.65 -7.25 14.86
C HIS A 50 2.29 -5.87 14.57
N GLY A 51 1.66 -5.06 13.72
CA GLY A 51 2.11 -3.72 13.36
C GLY A 51 2.89 -3.62 12.05
N LEU A 52 3.39 -4.75 11.52
CA LEU A 52 3.95 -4.79 10.16
C LEU A 52 2.83 -4.83 9.13
N ILE A 53 2.87 -3.91 8.16
CA ILE A 53 1.87 -3.81 7.08
C ILE A 53 2.40 -4.49 5.82
N PHE A 54 1.68 -5.49 5.31
CA PHE A 54 1.98 -6.22 4.08
C PHE A 54 0.93 -5.92 3.01
N GLY A 55 1.36 -5.90 1.74
CA GLY A 55 0.49 -5.76 0.59
C GLY A 55 0.72 -6.90 -0.41
N ASN A 56 -0.36 -7.41 -1.01
CA ASN A 56 -0.31 -8.44 -2.04
C ASN A 56 -1.21 -8.06 -3.23
N TRP A 57 -0.68 -8.23 -4.45
CA TRP A 57 -1.39 -7.97 -5.70
C TRP A 57 -2.22 -9.16 -6.19
N ASP A 58 -1.95 -10.36 -5.68
CA ASP A 58 -2.76 -11.55 -5.95
C ASP A 58 -3.93 -11.61 -4.97
N ALA A 59 -5.13 -11.37 -5.49
CA ALA A 59 -6.36 -11.42 -4.70
C ALA A 59 -6.68 -12.85 -4.18
N SER A 60 -6.09 -13.88 -4.78
CA SER A 60 -6.29 -15.29 -4.43
C SER A 60 -5.23 -15.86 -3.49
N ALA A 61 -4.22 -15.07 -3.14
CA ALA A 61 -3.18 -15.52 -2.23
C ALA A 61 -3.75 -15.88 -0.83
N PRO A 62 -3.03 -16.72 -0.05
CA PRO A 62 -3.40 -17.03 1.34
C PRO A 62 -3.28 -15.79 2.25
N ASP A 63 -3.98 -15.79 3.39
CA ASP A 63 -3.85 -14.73 4.39
C ASP A 63 -2.41 -14.63 4.95
N ILE A 64 -2.06 -13.51 5.58
CA ILE A 64 -0.69 -13.29 6.06
C ILE A 64 -0.25 -14.34 7.09
N VAL A 65 -1.17 -14.86 7.90
CA VAL A 65 -0.86 -15.85 8.95
C VAL A 65 -0.55 -17.20 8.30
N GLU A 66 -1.36 -17.61 7.32
CA GLU A 66 -1.15 -18.82 6.53
C GLU A 66 0.14 -18.72 5.69
N TYR A 67 0.41 -17.58 5.07
CA TYR A 67 1.64 -17.36 4.30
C TYR A 67 2.90 -17.48 5.15
N LEU A 68 2.89 -16.91 6.36
CA LEU A 68 4.03 -16.97 7.28
C LEU A 68 4.23 -18.39 7.85
N GLY A 69 3.16 -19.17 7.99
CA GLY A 69 3.20 -20.52 8.54
C GLY A 69 3.92 -20.56 9.90
N GLU A 70 4.80 -21.54 10.08
CA GLU A 70 5.55 -21.72 11.33
C GLU A 70 6.50 -20.55 11.65
N PHE A 71 6.95 -19.81 10.64
CA PHE A 71 7.80 -18.63 10.85
C PHE A 71 7.05 -17.52 11.58
N GLY A 72 5.72 -17.46 11.44
CA GLY A 72 4.85 -16.50 12.11
C GLY A 72 5.04 -16.50 13.64
N TRP A 73 5.22 -17.67 14.25
CA TRP A 73 5.45 -17.78 15.70
C TRP A 73 6.73 -17.07 16.16
N TYR A 74 7.83 -17.26 15.42
CA TYR A 74 9.10 -16.60 15.72
C TYR A 74 9.00 -15.08 15.56
N LEU A 75 8.24 -14.65 14.55
CA LEU A 75 8.06 -13.24 14.25
C LEU A 75 7.17 -12.56 15.30
N GLU A 76 6.07 -13.20 15.73
CA GLU A 76 5.21 -12.72 16.81
C GLU A 76 5.98 -12.54 18.11
N ALA A 77 6.82 -13.51 18.49
CA ALA A 77 7.63 -13.44 19.71
C ALA A 77 8.54 -12.20 19.76
N ARG A 78 8.92 -11.64 18.59
CA ARG A 78 9.71 -10.42 18.46
C ARG A 78 8.87 -9.16 18.37
N LEU A 79 7.78 -9.19 17.62
CA LEU A 79 6.96 -8.02 17.32
C LEU A 79 5.92 -7.70 18.39
N ASN A 80 5.56 -8.68 19.21
CA ASN A 80 4.51 -8.54 20.21
C ASN A 80 4.93 -9.11 21.58
N PRO A 81 6.09 -8.68 22.12
CA PRO A 81 6.56 -9.18 23.39
C PRO A 81 5.53 -8.88 24.49
N GLN A 82 5.00 -9.94 25.11
CA GLN A 82 4.02 -9.85 26.20
C GLN A 82 2.73 -9.08 25.83
N GLY A 83 2.40 -8.97 24.54
CA GLY A 83 1.20 -8.27 24.09
C GLY A 83 1.32 -6.75 23.98
N HIS A 84 2.52 -6.18 24.14
CA HIS A 84 2.73 -4.73 24.10
C HIS A 84 2.97 -4.17 22.69
N GLY A 85 3.12 -5.03 21.68
CA GLY A 85 3.49 -4.62 20.32
C GLY A 85 4.91 -4.03 20.22
N THR A 86 5.18 -3.39 19.09
CA THR A 86 6.44 -2.72 18.77
C THR A 86 6.17 -1.43 18.00
N GLU A 87 7.11 -0.48 18.07
CA GLU A 87 7.11 0.75 17.28
C GLU A 87 8.45 0.94 16.57
N VAL A 88 8.43 1.74 15.50
CA VAL A 88 9.66 2.13 14.80
C VAL A 88 10.21 3.40 15.46
N ASP A 89 11.42 3.30 16.01
CA ASP A 89 12.14 4.46 16.50
C ASP A 89 12.87 5.19 15.35
N GLY A 90 12.75 6.50 15.32
CA GLY A 90 13.43 7.36 14.36
C GLY A 90 12.91 7.26 12.92
N THR A 91 13.83 7.31 11.96
CA THR A 91 13.53 7.35 10.51
C THR A 91 14.12 6.16 9.77
N ILE A 92 13.65 5.92 8.55
CA ILE A 92 14.12 4.83 7.71
C ILE A 92 15.39 5.24 6.97
N MET A 93 16.50 4.57 7.25
CA MET A 93 17.73 4.70 6.46
C MET A 93 17.56 4.09 5.06
N LYS A 94 17.97 4.81 4.02
CA LYS A 94 17.90 4.36 2.62
C LYS A 94 19.24 4.52 1.94
N TRP A 95 19.74 3.46 1.31
CA TRP A 95 20.94 3.45 0.49
C TRP A 95 20.76 2.51 -0.71
N THR A 96 21.67 2.58 -1.68
CA THR A 96 21.66 1.70 -2.85
C THR A 96 22.87 0.78 -2.83
N MET A 97 22.70 -0.45 -3.32
CA MET A 97 23.76 -1.44 -3.42
C MET A 97 23.70 -2.08 -4.81
N ASN A 98 24.86 -2.32 -5.42
CA ASN A 98 24.95 -2.86 -6.78
C ASN A 98 25.08 -4.39 -6.76
N HIS A 99 24.04 -5.07 -6.28
CA HIS A 99 23.93 -6.52 -6.32
C HIS A 99 22.46 -6.95 -6.43
N ASN A 100 22.21 -8.24 -6.65
CA ASN A 100 20.85 -8.76 -6.68
C ASN A 100 20.21 -8.73 -5.28
N TRP A 101 18.91 -8.44 -5.19
CA TRP A 101 18.16 -8.37 -3.93
C TRP A 101 18.14 -9.70 -3.15
N LYS A 102 18.35 -10.85 -3.83
CA LYS A 102 18.41 -12.17 -3.18
C LYS A 102 19.62 -12.32 -2.25
N ALA A 103 20.75 -11.68 -2.56
CA ALA A 103 21.98 -11.82 -1.76
C ALA A 103 21.78 -11.42 -0.28
N PRO A 104 21.27 -10.22 0.09
CA PRO A 104 21.00 -9.88 1.48
C PRO A 104 19.81 -10.63 2.10
N ALA A 105 18.99 -11.32 1.31
CA ALA A 105 17.85 -12.08 1.82
C ALA A 105 18.23 -13.50 2.27
N GLU A 106 19.35 -14.05 1.77
CA GLU A 106 19.85 -15.40 2.11
C GLU A 106 20.98 -15.40 3.15
N HIS A 107 21.48 -14.23 3.56
CA HIS A 107 22.56 -14.04 4.54
C HIS A 107 22.03 -13.56 5.90
#